data_AF-A0A6J4LW49-F1
#
_entry.id   AF-A0A6J4LW49-F1
#
_cell.length_a   1.000
_cell.length_b   1.000
_cell.length_c   1.000
_cell.angle_alpha   90.00
_cell.angle_beta   90.00
_cell.angle_gamma   90.00
#
_symmetry.space_group_name_H-M   'P 1'
#
loop_
_entity.id
_entity.type
_entity.pdbx_description
1 polymer ?
#
loop_
_entity_poly.entity_id
_entity_poly.type
_entity_poly.pdbx_seq_one_letter_code
_entity_poly.pdbx_strand_id
1 'polypeptide(L)'
;MKWIVALTLLVLSLGSAPAQPLTRGQARQYADALLEAGILSREGHQDLHKAIADEKPAIQAYYEEVSRFTLHVTGEAGAQPLHRSALLGFCAYIEHLRQSAPALVFDSLKRRDLVNRCKQLQGPGWTLGVMDTLEARQLAGERFPDFSPEVIGSLQRDYARLAEVLHRVDLLTGNAYADVQGWVREAQFSRERRFSFFQYAALRTGYYEAYPVRRQAQLAYLDTLRQTGVLPESSFRRLVAAYQPFELKSGVDILPHCNEALVLETTGLPDDPWDAFRTVLRAIAENLLPELTLDHLATFEETLRDEEYGGAYSKTVVAARLNGYDYQQTFWFDPYALQMHTAERFTLGSLHGREFQLVEDFLADREDARRLYLVEDKNGHALPTGSRLGLILLDSTQAEAFKRFDPHALTQPEGSLQQRNAFNRQGVRQVVTECQRIGLVPALPEAEINGIIVRARRDGYCSYDRVLGELPGVVADLDVHLPVEEALELPPGQVYRTVLEKLRKVSRGAFDPQKPFLEKIPGRQGEPVKFRFGFSCRNKSYSGILEAASQLRYSPSGNRVVEAINQALADQGTDGRYHSLRYGPHFLFLTKAQHEYLKIHHPQVFP
;
A
#
# COMPACT_ATOMS: atom_id res chain seq x y z
N MET A 1 -11.32 -6.09 -6.45
CA MET A 1 -12.67 -6.41 -5.89
C MET A 1 -12.67 -7.38 -4.69
N LYS A 2 -11.52 -7.73 -4.07
CA LYS A 2 -11.46 -8.59 -2.86
C LYS A 2 -11.66 -7.83 -1.53
N TRP A 3 -11.65 -6.49 -1.53
CA TRP A 3 -11.47 -5.66 -0.33
C TRP A 3 -12.77 -5.20 0.36
N ILE A 4 -13.90 -5.18 -0.33
CA ILE A 4 -15.14 -4.56 0.21
C ILE A 4 -15.84 -5.45 1.25
N VAL A 5 -15.76 -6.76 1.09
CA VAL A 5 -16.40 -7.73 2.00
C VAL A 5 -15.59 -7.92 3.29
N ALA A 6 -14.26 -7.75 3.22
CA ALA A 6 -13.41 -7.74 4.41
C ALA A 6 -13.63 -6.49 5.27
N LEU A 7 -14.05 -5.36 4.69
CA LEU A 7 -14.18 -4.07 5.38
C LEU A 7 -15.34 -4.03 6.40
N THR A 8 -16.46 -4.72 6.12
CA THR A 8 -17.61 -4.79 7.04
C THR A 8 -17.28 -5.61 8.29
N LEU A 9 -16.30 -6.52 8.21
CA LEU A 9 -15.84 -7.37 9.32
C LEU A 9 -14.59 -6.80 10.01
N LEU A 10 -13.73 -6.06 9.30
CA LEU A 10 -12.57 -5.36 9.87
C LEU A 10 -12.98 -4.26 10.88
N VAL A 11 -14.14 -3.66 10.65
CA VAL A 11 -14.77 -2.68 11.56
C VAL A 11 -15.06 -3.27 12.96
N LEU A 12 -15.22 -4.59 13.07
CA LEU A 12 -15.43 -5.28 14.36
C LEU A 12 -14.14 -5.81 14.98
N SER A 13 -13.02 -5.89 14.24
CA SER A 13 -11.74 -6.40 14.72
C SER A 13 -10.69 -5.32 15.04
N LEU A 14 -10.89 -4.08 14.58
CA LEU A 14 -9.98 -2.96 14.87
C LEU A 14 -10.39 -2.22 16.16
N GLY A 15 -9.87 -2.69 17.30
CA GLY A 15 -9.91 -1.98 18.58
C GLY A 15 -10.28 -2.89 19.75
N SER A 16 -9.27 -3.60 20.26
CA SER A 16 -9.24 -4.64 21.31
C SER A 16 -9.66 -4.23 22.72
N ALA A 17 -10.57 -3.25 22.84
CA ALA A 17 -11.22 -2.89 24.09
C ALA A 17 -12.65 -3.44 24.06
N PRO A 18 -12.98 -4.49 24.84
CA PRO A 18 -14.29 -5.11 24.74
C PRO A 18 -15.37 -4.10 25.19
N ALA A 19 -16.36 -3.89 24.32
CA ALA A 19 -17.66 -3.37 24.74
C ALA A 19 -18.22 -4.21 25.90
N GLN A 20 -19.24 -3.75 26.61
CA GLN A 20 -19.84 -4.58 27.65
C GLN A 20 -20.38 -5.88 27.02
N PRO A 21 -19.86 -7.06 27.41
CA PRO A 21 -20.30 -8.32 26.82
C PRO A 21 -21.73 -8.64 27.28
N LEU A 22 -22.56 -9.05 26.33
CA LEU A 22 -23.86 -9.63 26.57
C LEU A 22 -23.69 -11.12 26.88
N THR A 23 -24.45 -11.59 27.87
CA THR A 23 -24.70 -13.03 27.99
C THR A 23 -25.52 -13.51 26.79
N ARG A 24 -25.42 -14.79 26.44
CA ARG A 24 -26.29 -15.39 25.41
C ARG A 24 -27.78 -15.19 25.72
N GLY A 25 -28.17 -15.18 27.00
CA GLY A 25 -29.54 -14.88 27.42
C GLY A 25 -29.98 -13.47 27.05
N GLN A 26 -29.14 -12.47 27.35
CA GLN A 26 -29.41 -11.07 26.96
C GLN A 26 -29.43 -10.89 25.44
N ALA A 27 -28.50 -11.51 24.72
CA ALA A 27 -28.49 -11.46 23.25
C ALA A 27 -29.78 -12.03 22.64
N ARG A 28 -30.31 -13.13 23.19
CA ARG A 28 -31.59 -13.71 22.78
C ARG A 28 -32.77 -12.77 23.08
N GLN A 29 -32.77 -12.09 24.23
CA GLN A 29 -33.79 -11.09 24.54
C GLN A 29 -33.83 -9.95 23.50
N TYR A 30 -32.68 -9.48 23.01
CA TYR A 30 -32.65 -8.51 21.91
C TYR A 30 -33.13 -9.10 20.58
N ALA A 31 -32.81 -10.37 20.29
CA ALA A 31 -33.33 -11.04 19.11
C ALA A 31 -34.86 -11.14 19.15
N ASP A 32 -35.43 -11.53 20.30
CA ASP A 32 -36.86 -11.56 20.55
C ASP A 32 -37.48 -10.16 20.37
N ALA A 33 -36.85 -9.13 20.94
CA ALA A 33 -37.31 -7.75 20.79
C ALA A 33 -37.28 -7.26 19.32
N LEU A 34 -36.29 -7.67 18.52
CA LEU A 34 -36.23 -7.38 17.08
C LEU A 34 -37.36 -8.07 16.30
N LEU A 35 -37.72 -9.29 16.68
CA LEU A 35 -38.87 -10.01 16.11
C LEU A 35 -40.19 -9.32 16.49
N GLU A 36 -40.38 -9.00 17.76
CA GLU A 36 -41.58 -8.31 18.26
C GLU A 36 -41.77 -6.92 17.65
N ALA A 37 -40.67 -6.19 17.48
CA ALA A 37 -40.65 -4.89 16.80
C ALA A 37 -40.87 -5.00 15.28
N GLY A 38 -40.94 -6.22 14.74
CA GLY A 38 -41.10 -6.48 13.32
C GLY A 38 -39.88 -6.11 12.49
N ILE A 39 -38.71 -5.95 13.10
CA ILE A 39 -37.46 -5.71 12.36
C ILE A 39 -37.01 -7.00 11.70
N LEU A 40 -36.98 -8.11 12.44
CA LEU A 40 -36.70 -9.44 11.88
C LEU A 40 -38.00 -10.21 11.63
N SER A 41 -37.99 -11.07 10.62
CA SER A 41 -39.00 -12.12 10.47
C SER A 41 -38.71 -13.28 11.43
N ARG A 42 -39.58 -14.30 11.42
CA ARG A 42 -39.31 -15.54 12.18
C ARG A 42 -38.04 -16.24 11.68
N GLU A 43 -37.81 -16.24 10.37
CA GLU A 43 -36.63 -16.80 9.74
C GLU A 43 -35.37 -16.00 10.08
N GLY A 44 -35.47 -14.66 10.08
CA GLY A 44 -34.39 -13.76 10.49
C GLY A 44 -34.00 -13.95 11.96
N HIS A 45 -35.01 -14.07 12.83
CA HIS A 45 -34.86 -14.37 14.25
C HIS A 45 -34.16 -15.72 14.47
N GLN A 46 -34.59 -16.77 13.78
CA GLN A 46 -33.94 -18.09 13.86
C GLN A 46 -32.48 -18.06 13.41
N ASP A 47 -32.17 -17.36 12.31
CA ASP A 47 -30.79 -17.23 11.83
C ASP A 47 -29.92 -16.43 12.80
N LEU A 48 -30.46 -15.39 13.46
CA LEU A 48 -29.76 -14.66 14.51
C LEU A 48 -29.53 -15.53 15.77
N HIS A 49 -30.50 -16.35 16.16
CA HIS A 49 -30.34 -17.29 17.28
C HIS A 49 -29.23 -18.32 17.02
N LYS A 50 -29.11 -18.80 15.78
CA LYS A 50 -27.99 -19.66 15.35
C LYS A 50 -26.66 -18.92 15.49
N ALA A 51 -26.58 -17.68 14.99
CA ALA A 51 -25.38 -16.86 15.13
C ALA A 51 -24.97 -16.68 16.61
N ILE A 52 -25.94 -16.41 17.50
CA ILE A 52 -25.72 -16.28 18.96
C ILE A 52 -25.22 -17.60 19.60
N ALA A 53 -25.59 -18.74 19.04
CA ALA A 53 -25.17 -20.06 19.48
C ALA A 53 -23.81 -20.51 18.90
N ASP A 54 -23.12 -19.62 18.17
CA ASP A 54 -21.92 -19.93 17.38
C ASP A 54 -22.18 -20.99 16.30
N GLU A 55 -23.43 -21.12 15.87
CA GLU A 55 -23.84 -21.96 14.76
C GLU A 55 -23.89 -21.13 13.48
N LYS A 56 -23.48 -21.74 12.35
CA LYS A 56 -23.49 -21.07 11.05
C LYS A 56 -24.92 -20.68 10.64
N PRO A 57 -25.24 -19.38 10.48
CA PRO A 57 -26.56 -18.95 10.03
C PRO A 57 -26.86 -19.46 8.62
N ALA A 58 -28.13 -19.76 8.30
CA ALA A 58 -28.48 -20.29 6.99
C ALA A 58 -28.15 -19.29 5.87
N ILE A 59 -28.29 -17.98 6.12
CA ILE A 59 -27.88 -16.93 5.19
C ILE A 59 -26.38 -16.93 4.88
N GLN A 60 -25.52 -17.27 5.85
CA GLN A 60 -24.08 -17.37 5.62
C GLN A 60 -23.77 -18.60 4.77
N ALA A 61 -24.34 -19.76 5.10
CA ALA A 61 -24.18 -20.98 4.31
C ALA A 61 -24.63 -20.78 2.85
N TYR A 62 -25.77 -20.11 2.66
CA TYR A 62 -26.30 -19.79 1.34
C TYR A 62 -25.39 -18.82 0.55
N TYR A 63 -24.85 -17.79 1.20
CA TYR A 63 -23.92 -16.87 0.53
C TYR A 63 -22.62 -17.56 0.08
N GLU A 64 -22.05 -18.42 0.92
CA GLU A 64 -20.83 -19.17 0.57
C GLU A 64 -21.07 -20.12 -0.62
N GLU A 65 -22.26 -20.74 -0.69
CA GLU A 65 -22.68 -21.57 -1.83
C GLU A 65 -22.79 -20.78 -3.14
N VAL A 66 -23.35 -19.56 -3.07
CA VAL A 66 -23.65 -18.74 -4.24
C VAL A 66 -22.44 -17.95 -4.74
N SER A 67 -21.55 -17.51 -3.84
CA SER A 67 -20.46 -16.57 -4.16
C SER A 67 -19.08 -17.23 -4.28
N ARG A 68 -18.91 -18.49 -3.82
CA ARG A 68 -17.60 -19.18 -3.66
C ARG A 68 -16.63 -18.49 -2.68
N PHE A 69 -17.09 -17.49 -1.93
CA PHE A 69 -16.29 -16.81 -0.91
C PHE A 69 -16.75 -17.25 0.47
N THR A 70 -15.80 -17.63 1.33
CA THR A 70 -16.05 -17.86 2.75
C THR A 70 -16.22 -16.51 3.44
N LEU A 71 -17.28 -16.38 4.23
CA LEU A 71 -17.53 -15.17 5.01
C LEU A 71 -17.71 -15.55 6.47
N HIS A 72 -17.01 -14.89 7.38
CA HIS A 72 -17.13 -15.12 8.80
C HIS A 72 -18.06 -14.06 9.42
N VAL A 73 -19.31 -14.40 9.75
CA VAL A 73 -20.28 -13.46 10.38
C VAL A 73 -19.86 -13.10 11.81
N THR A 74 -19.02 -13.92 12.42
CA THR A 74 -18.35 -13.71 13.70
C THR A 74 -16.86 -13.97 13.46
N GLY A 75 -15.96 -13.09 13.92
CA GLY A 75 -14.51 -13.20 13.65
C GLY A 75 -13.95 -14.60 13.89
N GLU A 76 -12.90 -14.97 13.13
CA GLU A 76 -12.30 -16.31 13.14
C GLU A 76 -12.06 -16.87 14.56
N ALA A 77 -12.50 -18.12 14.76
CA ALA A 77 -12.01 -19.09 15.75
C ALA A 77 -11.64 -18.52 17.14
N GLY A 78 -12.64 -18.05 17.88
CA GLY A 78 -12.58 -17.77 19.30
C GLY A 78 -13.93 -17.23 19.75
N ALA A 79 -14.42 -17.58 20.94
CA ALA A 79 -15.68 -17.08 21.48
C ALA A 79 -15.59 -15.56 21.66
N GLN A 80 -15.88 -14.80 20.61
CA GLN A 80 -15.94 -13.35 20.70
C GLN A 80 -17.13 -12.98 21.60
N PRO A 81 -16.94 -12.05 22.54
CA PRO A 81 -18.05 -11.58 23.36
C PRO A 81 -19.17 -11.01 22.48
N LEU A 82 -20.42 -11.37 22.78
CA LEU A 82 -21.60 -10.82 22.11
C LEU A 82 -21.80 -9.37 22.56
N HIS A 83 -22.14 -8.47 21.65
CA HIS A 83 -22.42 -7.05 21.93
C HIS A 83 -23.67 -6.58 21.18
N ARG A 84 -24.29 -5.46 21.58
CA ARG A 84 -25.43 -4.90 20.84
C ARG A 84 -25.01 -4.50 19.42
N SER A 85 -23.80 -3.96 19.26
CA SER A 85 -23.19 -3.67 17.97
C SER A 85 -23.06 -4.89 17.06
N ALA A 86 -22.77 -6.08 17.60
CA ALA A 86 -22.72 -7.33 16.82
C ALA A 86 -24.10 -7.76 16.32
N LEU A 87 -25.15 -7.58 17.12
CA LEU A 87 -26.54 -7.86 16.71
C LEU A 87 -26.99 -6.90 15.58
N LEU A 88 -26.63 -5.61 15.69
CA LEU A 88 -26.84 -4.64 14.60
C LEU A 88 -25.98 -4.97 13.37
N GLY A 89 -24.77 -5.51 13.57
CA GLY A 89 -23.89 -5.99 12.51
C GLY A 89 -24.50 -7.15 11.70
N PHE A 90 -25.26 -8.04 12.34
CA PHE A 90 -26.03 -9.07 11.63
C PHE A 90 -27.09 -8.45 10.71
N CYS A 91 -27.82 -7.43 11.18
CA CYS A 91 -28.74 -6.69 10.34
C CYS A 91 -28.02 -5.94 9.19
N ALA A 92 -26.85 -5.35 9.47
CA ALA A 92 -26.01 -4.71 8.47
C ALA A 92 -25.55 -5.69 7.38
N TYR A 93 -25.24 -6.92 7.77
CA TYR A 93 -24.87 -7.98 6.85
C TYR A 93 -26.00 -8.32 5.87
N ILE A 94 -27.23 -8.50 6.37
CA ILE A 94 -28.41 -8.74 5.51
C ILE A 94 -28.65 -7.54 4.59
N GLU A 95 -28.56 -6.31 5.11
CA GLU A 95 -28.71 -5.08 4.31
C GLU A 95 -27.66 -5.00 3.19
N HIS A 96 -26.40 -5.26 3.53
CA HIS A 96 -25.28 -5.22 2.60
C HIS A 96 -25.38 -6.28 1.50
N LEU A 97 -25.72 -7.53 1.85
CA LEU A 97 -25.93 -8.60 0.87
C LEU A 97 -27.04 -8.24 -0.10
N ARG A 98 -28.14 -7.68 0.41
CA ARG A 98 -29.27 -7.23 -0.40
C ARG A 98 -28.85 -6.14 -1.40
N GLN A 99 -28.10 -5.14 -0.94
CA GLN A 99 -27.60 -4.03 -1.78
C GLN A 99 -26.51 -4.46 -2.78
N SER A 100 -25.65 -5.41 -2.40
CA SER A 100 -24.46 -5.79 -3.17
C SER A 100 -24.67 -7.03 -4.05
N ALA A 101 -25.76 -7.79 -3.87
CA ALA A 101 -26.10 -8.95 -4.70
C ALA A 101 -25.97 -8.69 -6.22
N PRO A 102 -26.34 -7.50 -6.76
CA PRO A 102 -26.17 -7.20 -8.17
C PRO A 102 -24.72 -7.15 -8.67
N ALA A 103 -23.75 -6.85 -7.79
CA ALA A 103 -22.33 -6.80 -8.12
C ALA A 103 -21.59 -8.11 -7.77
N LEU A 104 -22.08 -8.87 -6.79
CA LEU A 104 -21.41 -10.07 -6.26
C LEU A 104 -21.77 -11.36 -7.01
N VAL A 105 -22.93 -11.41 -7.67
CA VAL A 105 -23.44 -12.64 -8.29
C VAL A 105 -23.61 -12.45 -9.80
N PHE A 106 -22.84 -13.22 -10.57
CA PHE A 106 -22.84 -13.19 -12.04
C PHE A 106 -24.09 -13.84 -12.65
N ASP A 107 -24.74 -14.75 -11.92
CA ASP A 107 -25.97 -15.42 -12.34
C ASP A 107 -27.23 -14.67 -11.86
N SER A 108 -28.09 -14.27 -12.80
CA SER A 108 -29.31 -13.51 -12.52
C SER A 108 -30.34 -14.24 -11.64
N LEU A 109 -30.42 -15.58 -11.72
CA LEU A 109 -31.32 -16.38 -10.89
C LEU A 109 -30.81 -16.44 -9.46
N LYS A 110 -29.53 -16.76 -9.28
CA LYS A 110 -28.90 -16.78 -7.95
C LYS A 110 -28.91 -15.41 -7.27
N ARG A 111 -28.80 -14.34 -8.06
CA ARG A 111 -28.95 -12.96 -7.57
C ARG A 111 -30.36 -12.72 -7.01
N ARG A 112 -31.39 -13.11 -7.77
CA ARG A 112 -32.80 -12.96 -7.34
C ARG A 112 -33.06 -13.79 -6.09
N ASP A 113 -32.54 -15.00 -6.03
CA ASP A 113 -32.72 -15.88 -4.86
C ASP A 113 -32.02 -15.33 -3.62
N LEU A 114 -30.81 -14.76 -3.74
CA LEU A 114 -30.12 -14.09 -2.63
C LEU A 114 -30.90 -12.87 -2.11
N VAL A 115 -31.43 -12.04 -3.02
CA VAL A 115 -32.28 -10.90 -2.64
C VAL A 115 -33.56 -11.37 -1.96
N ASN A 116 -34.24 -12.38 -2.51
CA ASN A 116 -35.45 -12.96 -1.91
C ASN A 116 -35.16 -13.55 -0.54
N ARG A 117 -34.04 -14.24 -0.38
CA ARG A 117 -33.61 -14.78 0.91
C ARG A 117 -33.38 -13.66 1.92
N CYS A 118 -32.70 -12.57 1.55
CA CYS A 118 -32.54 -11.41 2.42
C CYS A 118 -33.90 -10.83 2.83
N LYS A 119 -34.86 -10.69 1.90
CA LYS A 119 -36.23 -10.23 2.19
C LYS A 119 -36.98 -11.15 3.15
N GLN A 120 -36.80 -12.46 3.04
CA GLN A 120 -37.40 -13.43 3.97
C GLN A 120 -36.89 -13.28 5.40
N LEU A 121 -35.70 -12.71 5.62
CA LEU A 121 -35.14 -12.46 6.97
C LEU A 121 -35.63 -11.14 7.57
N GLN A 122 -36.15 -10.25 6.72
CA GLN A 122 -36.62 -8.92 7.11
C GLN A 122 -38.09 -8.99 7.54
N GLY A 123 -38.40 -8.41 8.69
CA GLY A 123 -39.75 -8.24 9.16
C GLY A 123 -40.42 -7.01 8.53
N PRO A 124 -41.75 -6.86 8.68
CA PRO A 124 -42.51 -5.77 8.07
C PRO A 124 -42.12 -4.36 8.56
N GLY A 125 -41.51 -4.26 9.75
CA GLY A 125 -40.97 -3.02 10.32
C GLY A 125 -39.60 -2.62 9.77
N TRP A 126 -38.93 -3.48 9.00
CA TRP A 126 -37.70 -3.18 8.26
C TRP A 126 -37.97 -2.91 6.76
N THR A 127 -39.20 -3.06 6.27
CA THR A 127 -39.48 -2.82 4.85
C THR A 127 -39.32 -1.35 4.48
N LEU A 128 -38.20 -1.01 3.82
CA LEU A 128 -37.96 0.29 3.20
C LEU A 128 -38.59 0.29 1.80
N GLY A 129 -39.85 0.72 1.69
CA GLY A 129 -40.61 0.61 0.42
C GLY A 129 -39.94 1.26 -0.80
N VAL A 130 -39.09 2.25 -0.57
CA VAL A 130 -38.31 2.91 -1.62
C VAL A 130 -37.11 2.07 -2.09
N MET A 131 -36.50 1.26 -1.24
CA MET A 131 -35.41 0.34 -1.63
C MET A 131 -35.92 -0.80 -2.51
N ASP A 132 -37.13 -1.32 -2.26
CA ASP A 132 -37.74 -2.32 -3.13
C ASP A 132 -37.95 -1.80 -4.56
N THR A 133 -38.28 -0.50 -4.67
CA THR A 133 -38.48 0.18 -5.95
C THR A 133 -37.15 0.38 -6.69
N LEU A 134 -36.11 0.81 -5.98
CA LEU A 134 -34.76 0.98 -6.53
C LEU A 134 -34.15 -0.35 -6.97
N GLU A 135 -34.36 -1.42 -6.20
CA GLU A 135 -33.92 -2.78 -6.52
C GLU A 135 -34.61 -3.34 -7.75
N ALA A 136 -35.93 -3.13 -7.89
CA ALA A 136 -36.66 -3.54 -9.08
C ALA A 136 -36.07 -2.88 -10.35
N ARG A 137 -35.72 -1.59 -10.27
CA ARG A 137 -35.07 -0.86 -11.36
C ARG A 137 -33.66 -1.37 -11.64
N GLN A 138 -32.88 -1.68 -10.60
CA GLN A 138 -31.53 -2.23 -10.74
C GLN A 138 -31.54 -3.64 -11.35
N LEU A 139 -32.47 -4.50 -10.93
CA LEU A 139 -32.68 -5.83 -11.54
C LEU A 139 -33.15 -5.73 -12.99
N ALA A 140 -33.82 -4.63 -13.37
CA ALA A 140 -34.17 -4.31 -14.75
C ALA A 140 -33.00 -3.71 -15.57
N GLY A 141 -31.82 -3.54 -14.97
CA GLY A 141 -30.61 -3.06 -15.66
C GLY A 141 -30.47 -1.53 -15.72
N GLU A 142 -31.31 -0.77 -14.99
CA GLU A 142 -31.17 0.68 -14.91
C GLU A 142 -29.95 1.06 -14.04
N ARG A 143 -29.14 2.03 -14.52
CA ARG A 143 -28.06 2.61 -13.70
C ARG A 143 -28.67 3.36 -12.53
N PHE A 144 -28.02 3.32 -11.36
CA PHE A 144 -28.40 4.13 -10.20
C PHE A 144 -28.46 5.62 -10.61
N PRO A 145 -29.65 6.25 -10.69
CA PRO A 145 -29.71 7.69 -10.73
C PRO A 145 -29.31 8.22 -9.36
N ASP A 146 -28.80 9.45 -9.29
CA ASP A 146 -28.76 10.16 -8.02
C ASP A 146 -30.17 10.14 -7.41
N PHE A 147 -30.26 9.86 -6.11
CA PHE A 147 -31.54 9.77 -5.44
C PHE A 147 -32.29 11.09 -5.61
N SER A 148 -33.53 11.03 -6.11
CA SER A 148 -34.36 12.23 -6.18
C SER A 148 -34.60 12.78 -4.77
N PRO A 149 -34.82 14.09 -4.60
CA PRO A 149 -35.14 14.67 -3.29
C PRO A 149 -36.31 13.96 -2.58
N GLU A 150 -37.28 13.47 -3.33
CA GLU A 150 -38.43 12.70 -2.82
C GLU A 150 -38.00 11.34 -2.24
N VAL A 151 -37.13 10.62 -2.97
CA VAL A 151 -36.55 9.34 -2.53
C VAL A 151 -35.72 9.52 -1.27
N ILE A 152 -34.88 10.56 -1.23
CA ILE A 152 -34.10 10.92 -0.04
C ILE A 152 -35.04 11.19 1.13
N GLY A 153 -36.04 12.05 0.96
CA GLY A 153 -36.99 12.40 2.02
C GLY A 153 -37.78 11.21 2.56
N SER A 154 -38.11 10.22 1.72
CA SER A 154 -38.75 8.98 2.17
C SER A 154 -37.80 8.10 2.98
N LEU A 155 -36.57 7.88 2.48
CA LEU A 155 -35.57 7.11 3.20
C LEU A 155 -35.23 7.74 4.56
N GLN A 156 -35.20 9.08 4.65
CA GLN A 156 -35.01 9.77 5.91
C GLN A 156 -36.11 9.44 6.93
N ARG A 157 -37.38 9.46 6.52
CA ARG A 157 -38.49 9.11 7.41
C ARG A 157 -38.43 7.66 7.86
N ASP A 158 -38.18 6.76 6.92
CA ASP A 158 -38.14 5.33 7.21
C ASP A 158 -36.97 4.98 8.16
N TYR A 159 -35.77 5.52 7.89
CA TYR A 159 -34.60 5.33 8.76
C TYR A 159 -34.74 6.02 10.12
N ALA A 160 -35.37 7.19 10.19
CA ALA A 160 -35.64 7.85 11.47
C ALA A 160 -36.58 7.00 12.36
N ARG A 161 -37.63 6.42 11.76
CA ARG A 161 -38.54 5.50 12.44
C ARG A 161 -37.82 4.23 12.88
N LEU A 162 -36.98 3.67 12.01
CA LEU A 162 -36.19 2.48 12.33
C LEU A 162 -35.23 2.73 13.51
N ALA A 163 -34.55 3.88 13.53
CA ALA A 163 -33.70 4.26 14.66
C ALA A 163 -34.50 4.40 15.97
N GLU A 164 -35.72 4.94 15.93
CA GLU A 164 -36.59 5.04 17.11
C GLU A 164 -36.97 3.65 17.64
N VAL A 165 -37.29 2.71 16.74
CA VAL A 165 -37.60 1.33 17.10
C VAL A 165 -36.38 0.67 17.76
N LEU A 166 -35.19 0.79 17.16
CA LEU A 166 -33.95 0.22 17.71
C LEU A 166 -33.56 0.84 19.07
N HIS A 167 -33.86 2.12 19.28
CA HIS A 167 -33.66 2.77 20.57
C HIS A 167 -34.65 2.26 21.63
N ARG A 168 -35.92 2.05 21.25
CA ARG A 168 -36.96 1.55 22.17
C ARG A 168 -36.69 0.13 22.67
N VAL A 169 -36.07 -0.72 21.83
CA VAL A 169 -35.63 -2.06 22.23
C VAL A 169 -34.23 -2.08 22.86
N ASP A 170 -33.67 -0.92 23.19
CA ASP A 170 -32.37 -0.74 23.83
C ASP A 170 -31.17 -1.33 23.03
N LEU A 171 -31.29 -1.44 21.70
CA LEU A 171 -30.17 -1.77 20.82
C LEU A 171 -29.34 -0.56 20.44
N LEU A 172 -29.95 0.62 20.38
CA LEU A 172 -29.25 1.91 20.29
C LEU A 172 -29.22 2.59 21.66
N THR A 173 -28.03 2.84 22.17
CA THR A 173 -27.84 3.69 23.35
C THR A 173 -28.32 5.13 23.04
N GLY A 174 -28.62 5.93 24.05
CA GLY A 174 -29.14 7.30 23.85
C GLY A 174 -28.23 8.16 22.95
N ASN A 175 -26.91 8.07 23.12
CA ASN A 175 -25.98 8.80 22.26
C ASN A 175 -25.91 8.21 20.84
N ALA A 176 -25.87 6.88 20.71
CA ALA A 176 -25.87 6.22 19.39
C ALA A 176 -27.14 6.58 18.60
N TYR A 177 -28.29 6.63 19.28
CA TYR A 177 -29.55 7.07 18.69
C TYR A 177 -29.48 8.53 18.21
N ALA A 178 -28.96 9.45 19.02
CA ALA A 178 -28.83 10.86 18.65
C ALA A 178 -27.97 11.06 17.40
N ASP A 179 -26.84 10.35 17.31
CA ASP A 179 -25.96 10.38 16.14
C ASP A 179 -26.62 9.79 14.89
N VAL A 180 -27.26 8.63 15.01
CA VAL A 180 -27.97 8.00 13.90
C VAL A 180 -29.08 8.93 13.38
N GLN A 181 -29.82 9.59 14.28
CA GLN A 181 -30.82 10.60 13.88
C GLN A 181 -30.18 11.82 13.19
N GLY A 182 -29.02 12.28 13.63
CA GLY A 182 -28.25 13.31 12.94
C GLY A 182 -27.88 12.90 11.52
N TRP A 183 -27.23 11.75 11.37
CA TRP A 183 -26.81 11.16 10.10
C TRP A 183 -27.99 10.98 9.11
N VAL A 184 -29.13 10.50 9.60
CA VAL A 184 -30.37 10.38 8.82
C VAL A 184 -30.89 11.75 8.38
N ARG A 185 -30.99 12.73 9.29
CA ARG A 185 -31.50 14.10 8.97
C ARG A 185 -30.63 14.83 7.95
N GLU A 186 -29.33 14.61 7.96
CA GLU A 186 -28.38 15.22 7.01
C GLU A 186 -28.30 14.47 5.67
N ALA A 187 -29.04 13.36 5.54
CA ALA A 187 -29.04 12.49 4.36
C ALA A 187 -27.65 11.97 3.97
N GLN A 188 -26.75 11.81 4.94
CA GLN A 188 -25.36 11.39 4.70
C GLN A 188 -25.27 10.01 4.02
N PHE A 189 -26.27 9.13 4.24
CA PHE A 189 -26.42 7.86 3.54
C PHE A 189 -26.45 7.97 2.00
N SER A 190 -26.94 9.10 1.46
CA SER A 190 -27.01 9.33 0.02
C SER A 190 -25.69 9.80 -0.59
N ARG A 191 -24.87 10.50 0.21
CA ARG A 191 -23.61 11.13 -0.22
C ARG A 191 -22.42 10.20 -0.05
N GLU A 192 -22.37 9.48 1.07
CA GLU A 192 -21.19 8.73 1.44
C GLU A 192 -21.15 7.35 0.78
N ARG A 193 -22.30 6.77 0.35
CA ARG A 193 -22.49 5.44 -0.29
C ARG A 193 -21.72 4.25 0.33
N ARG A 194 -21.00 4.47 1.43
CA ARG A 194 -20.01 3.57 2.03
C ARG A 194 -20.56 2.79 3.21
N PHE A 195 -21.62 3.29 3.84
CA PHE A 195 -22.25 2.65 4.99
C PHE A 195 -23.74 2.46 4.75
N SER A 196 -24.21 1.25 5.04
CA SER A 196 -25.63 0.98 5.20
C SER A 196 -26.12 1.54 6.54
N PHE A 197 -27.44 1.71 6.72
CA PHE A 197 -28.00 2.25 7.96
C PHE A 197 -27.60 1.41 9.17
N PHE A 198 -27.75 0.09 9.08
CA PHE A 198 -27.40 -0.79 10.19
C PHE A 198 -25.90 -0.85 10.45
N GLN A 199 -25.07 -0.65 9.43
CA GLN A 199 -23.63 -0.55 9.60
C GLN A 199 -23.24 0.69 10.41
N TYR A 200 -23.83 1.85 10.07
CA TYR A 200 -23.61 3.09 10.84
C TYR A 200 -24.16 2.96 12.27
N ALA A 201 -25.34 2.39 12.45
CA ALA A 201 -25.91 2.10 13.77
C ALA A 201 -25.01 1.18 14.62
N ALA A 202 -24.55 0.06 14.06
CA ALA A 202 -23.63 -0.85 14.73
C ALA A 202 -22.32 -0.16 15.13
N LEU A 203 -21.77 0.65 14.21
CA LEU A 203 -20.57 1.45 14.41
C LEU A 203 -20.71 2.42 15.60
N ARG A 204 -21.79 3.22 15.66
CA ARG A 204 -21.99 4.19 16.76
C ARG A 204 -22.30 3.48 18.08
N THR A 205 -23.11 2.42 18.08
CA THR A 205 -23.35 1.62 19.30
C THR A 205 -22.04 1.03 19.82
N GLY A 206 -21.24 0.40 18.97
CA GLY A 206 -19.95 -0.18 19.35
C GLY A 206 -18.97 0.87 19.86
N TYR A 207 -18.96 2.07 19.25
CA TYR A 207 -18.17 3.20 19.73
C TYR A 207 -18.52 3.57 21.18
N TYR A 208 -19.81 3.82 21.48
CA TYR A 208 -20.24 4.25 22.81
C TYR A 208 -20.10 3.15 23.87
N GLU A 209 -20.34 1.88 23.52
CA GLU A 209 -20.14 0.76 24.45
C GLU A 209 -18.66 0.56 24.80
N ALA A 210 -17.76 0.73 23.83
CA ALA A 210 -16.32 0.59 24.04
C ALA A 210 -15.66 1.89 24.56
N TYR A 211 -16.37 3.02 24.58
CA TYR A 211 -15.81 4.34 24.86
C TYR A 211 -15.03 4.41 26.19
N PRO A 212 -15.53 3.94 27.34
CA PRO A 212 -14.81 4.06 28.60
C PRO A 212 -13.42 3.39 28.55
N VAL A 213 -13.37 2.19 27.98
CA VAL A 213 -12.13 1.40 27.86
C VAL A 213 -11.20 2.02 26.82
N ARG A 214 -11.73 2.45 25.66
CA ARG A 214 -10.94 3.13 24.62
C ARG A 214 -10.38 4.46 25.11
N ARG A 215 -11.14 5.22 25.89
CA ARG A 215 -10.68 6.47 26.50
C ARG A 215 -9.55 6.20 27.48
N GLN A 216 -9.68 5.21 28.36
CA GLN A 216 -8.61 4.83 29.29
C GLN A 216 -7.34 4.40 28.53
N ALA A 217 -7.48 3.58 27.48
CA ALA A 217 -6.36 3.18 26.64
C ALA A 217 -5.70 4.39 25.94
N GLN A 218 -6.50 5.34 25.43
CA GLN A 218 -5.98 6.56 24.81
C GLN A 218 -5.28 7.47 25.83
N LEU A 219 -5.78 7.59 27.06
CA LEU A 219 -5.10 8.34 28.11
C LEU A 219 -3.77 7.70 28.51
N ALA A 220 -3.72 6.37 28.61
CA ALA A 220 -2.46 5.64 28.85
C ALA A 220 -1.47 5.80 27.68
N TYR A 221 -1.99 5.85 26.46
CA TYR A 221 -1.20 6.17 25.27
C TYR A 221 -0.62 7.59 25.33
N LEU A 222 -1.43 8.60 25.64
CA LEU A 222 -0.96 9.98 25.81
C LEU A 222 0.10 10.10 26.92
N ASP A 223 -0.05 9.33 28.01
CA ASP A 223 0.98 9.28 29.06
C ASP A 223 2.27 8.63 28.55
N THR A 224 2.19 7.62 27.68
CA THR A 224 3.38 7.02 27.05
C THR A 224 4.09 8.03 26.15
N LEU A 225 3.36 8.79 25.32
CA LEU A 225 3.93 9.87 24.49
C LEU A 225 4.59 10.96 25.33
N ARG A 226 4.03 11.25 26.51
CA ARG A 226 4.59 12.20 27.47
C ARG A 226 5.90 11.68 28.07
N GLN A 227 5.93 10.41 28.48
CA GLN A 227 7.12 9.77 29.04
C GLN A 227 8.28 9.69 28.03
N THR A 228 8.00 9.57 26.73
CA THR A 228 9.02 9.56 25.66
C THR A 228 9.37 10.94 25.11
N GLY A 229 8.79 12.01 25.67
CA GLY A 229 9.06 13.38 25.26
C GLY A 229 8.46 13.79 23.91
N VAL A 230 7.65 12.92 23.29
CA VAL A 230 6.88 13.27 22.07
C VAL A 230 5.82 14.31 22.41
N LEU A 231 5.18 14.19 23.57
CA LEU A 231 4.14 15.10 24.03
C LEU A 231 4.64 15.89 25.26
N PRO A 232 4.89 17.22 25.16
CA PRO A 232 5.28 18.03 26.30
C PRO A 232 4.28 17.94 27.46
N GLU A 233 4.78 17.97 28.70
CA GLU A 233 3.95 17.92 29.92
C GLU A 233 2.82 18.97 29.91
N SER A 234 3.11 20.21 29.48
CA SER A 234 2.12 21.29 29.39
C SER A 234 1.05 21.02 28.33
N SER A 235 1.44 20.45 27.19
CA SER A 235 0.53 20.05 26.12
C SER A 235 -0.31 18.83 26.51
N PHE A 236 0.28 17.84 27.19
CA PHE A 236 -0.44 16.69 27.75
C PHE A 236 -1.57 17.15 28.69
N ARG A 237 -1.26 18.02 29.68
CA ARG A 237 -2.27 18.52 30.62
C ARG A 237 -3.41 19.26 29.91
N ARG A 238 -3.07 20.11 28.94
CA ARG A 238 -4.08 20.84 28.14
C ARG A 238 -4.93 19.88 27.31
N LEU A 239 -4.32 18.91 26.64
CA LEU A 239 -5.00 17.93 25.81
C LEU A 239 -5.97 17.07 26.65
N VAL A 240 -5.52 16.53 27.79
CA VAL A 240 -6.36 15.75 28.71
C VAL A 240 -7.53 16.58 29.24
N ALA A 241 -7.30 17.84 29.60
CA ALA A 241 -8.36 18.75 30.07
C ALA A 241 -9.36 19.14 28.97
N ALA A 242 -8.97 19.07 27.68
CA ALA A 242 -9.80 19.46 26.55
C ALA A 242 -10.76 18.36 26.08
N TYR A 243 -10.67 17.13 26.60
CA TYR A 243 -11.57 16.03 26.23
C TYR A 243 -13.02 16.37 26.56
N GLN A 244 -13.86 16.34 25.54
CA GLN A 244 -15.31 16.40 25.71
C GLN A 244 -15.89 15.02 26.04
N PRO A 245 -17.10 14.96 26.63
CA PRO A 245 -17.80 13.70 26.83
C PRO A 245 -17.94 12.93 25.51
N PHE A 246 -17.58 11.65 25.53
CA PHE A 246 -17.62 10.76 24.37
C PHE A 246 -16.75 11.19 23.18
N GLU A 247 -15.64 11.88 23.46
CA GLU A 247 -14.63 12.23 22.48
C GLU A 247 -13.40 11.33 22.62
N LEU A 248 -12.91 10.82 21.48
CA LEU A 248 -11.57 10.24 21.33
C LEU A 248 -10.83 11.09 20.30
N LYS A 249 -9.61 11.50 20.61
CA LYS A 249 -8.78 12.32 19.71
C LYS A 249 -8.19 11.43 18.61
N SER A 250 -8.17 11.87 17.36
CA SER A 250 -7.44 11.16 16.31
C SER A 250 -5.94 11.32 16.47
N GLY A 251 -5.15 10.50 15.76
CA GLY A 251 -3.71 10.72 15.67
C GLY A 251 -3.38 12.13 15.20
N VAL A 252 -4.11 12.62 14.21
CA VAL A 252 -3.98 13.99 13.67
C VAL A 252 -4.47 15.06 14.66
N ASP A 253 -5.47 14.78 15.50
CA ASP A 253 -5.89 15.73 16.55
C ASP A 253 -4.88 15.81 17.71
N ILE A 254 -4.08 14.75 17.92
CA ILE A 254 -3.03 14.72 18.94
C ILE A 254 -1.79 15.49 18.45
N LEU A 255 -1.49 15.43 17.14
CA LEU A 255 -0.26 16.01 16.57
C LEU A 255 0.02 17.48 16.92
N PRO A 256 -0.95 18.43 16.87
CA PRO A 256 -0.69 19.83 17.22
C PRO A 256 -0.19 20.05 18.65
N HIS A 257 -0.30 19.03 19.49
CA HIS A 257 0.17 19.05 20.87
C HIS A 257 1.56 18.45 21.03
N CYS A 258 2.04 17.66 20.06
CA CYS A 258 3.33 17.00 20.07
C CYS A 258 4.48 17.98 19.76
N ASN A 259 5.69 17.60 20.18
CA ASN A 259 6.92 18.19 19.69
C ASN A 259 7.15 17.81 18.23
N GLU A 260 7.71 18.74 17.46
CA GLU A 260 8.20 18.49 16.09
C GLU A 260 7.15 17.80 15.20
N ALA A 261 5.92 18.30 15.31
CA ALA A 261 4.77 17.85 14.54
C ALA A 261 4.15 18.99 13.73
N LEU A 262 3.59 18.64 12.58
CA LEU A 262 2.97 19.56 11.64
C LEU A 262 1.67 18.95 11.14
N VAL A 263 0.60 19.75 11.14
CA VAL A 263 -0.67 19.40 10.51
C VAL A 263 -1.00 20.44 9.46
N LEU A 264 -1.18 20.02 8.21
CA LEU A 264 -1.52 20.89 7.10
C LEU A 264 -2.92 20.59 6.60
N GLU A 265 -3.73 21.63 6.42
CA GLU A 265 -5.02 21.50 5.73
C GLU A 265 -4.77 21.36 4.21
N THR A 266 -5.08 20.19 3.65
CA THR A 266 -4.90 19.89 2.23
C THR A 266 -5.84 20.68 1.32
N THR A 267 -6.98 21.14 1.84
CA THR A 267 -7.93 22.00 1.12
C THR A 267 -7.35 23.39 0.81
N GLY A 268 -6.32 23.80 1.55
CA GLY A 268 -5.58 25.05 1.30
C GLY A 268 -4.34 24.87 0.43
N LEU A 269 -4.02 23.65 -0.01
CA LEU A 269 -2.86 23.39 -0.85
C LEU A 269 -3.18 23.71 -2.33
N PRO A 270 -2.18 24.14 -3.11
CA PRO A 270 -2.35 24.36 -4.56
C PRO A 270 -2.95 23.15 -5.30
N ASP A 271 -3.74 23.42 -6.34
CA ASP A 271 -4.30 22.38 -7.22
C ASP A 271 -3.21 21.65 -8.04
N ASP A 272 -2.11 22.33 -8.33
CA ASP A 272 -0.95 21.73 -8.98
C ASP A 272 -0.19 20.86 -7.95
N PRO A 273 0.03 19.56 -8.24
CA PRO A 273 0.61 18.62 -7.30
C PRO A 273 2.04 18.96 -6.89
N TRP A 274 2.80 19.62 -7.77
CA TRP A 274 4.19 19.96 -7.53
C TRP A 274 4.32 21.26 -6.73
N ASP A 275 3.44 22.23 -6.97
CA ASP A 275 3.31 23.40 -6.12
C ASP A 275 2.79 23.03 -4.73
N ALA A 276 1.88 22.07 -4.64
CA ALA A 276 1.46 21.50 -3.38
C ALA A 276 2.62 20.81 -2.65
N PHE A 277 3.36 19.94 -3.32
CA PHE A 277 4.54 19.29 -2.75
C PHE A 277 5.60 20.32 -2.29
N ARG A 278 5.85 21.37 -3.08
CA ARG A 278 6.71 22.50 -2.72
C ARG A 278 6.22 23.21 -1.45
N THR A 279 4.92 23.42 -1.35
CA THR A 279 4.29 24.05 -0.17
C THR A 279 4.48 23.19 1.07
N VAL A 280 4.30 21.86 0.95
CA VAL A 280 4.55 20.92 2.05
C VAL A 280 6.03 20.91 2.45
N LEU A 281 6.97 20.85 1.50
CA LEU A 281 8.40 20.90 1.80
C LEU A 281 8.81 22.20 2.52
N ARG A 282 8.25 23.34 2.12
CA ARG A 282 8.47 24.61 2.82
C ARG A 282 7.92 24.58 4.24
N ALA A 283 6.72 24.03 4.44
CA ALA A 283 6.16 23.90 5.76
C ALA A 283 6.98 22.96 6.67
N ILE A 284 7.54 21.88 6.11
CA ILE A 284 8.50 21.01 6.83
C ILE A 284 9.75 21.82 7.20
N ALA A 285 10.33 22.57 6.27
CA ALA A 285 11.49 23.42 6.53
C ALA A 285 11.20 24.46 7.64
N GLU A 286 10.06 25.12 7.60
CA GLU A 286 9.72 26.19 8.55
C GLU A 286 9.39 25.67 9.96
N ASN A 287 8.72 24.52 10.05
CA ASN A 287 8.12 24.07 11.31
C ASN A 287 8.81 22.86 11.95
N LEU A 288 9.46 22.02 11.14
CA LEU A 288 10.08 20.77 11.62
C LEU A 288 11.61 20.80 11.54
N LEU A 289 12.16 21.37 10.46
CA LEU A 289 13.59 21.37 10.15
C LEU A 289 14.06 22.79 9.76
N PRO A 290 14.09 23.76 10.69
CA PRO A 290 14.44 25.16 10.40
C PRO A 290 15.83 25.36 9.80
N GLU A 291 16.72 24.38 9.94
CA GLU A 291 18.02 24.33 9.30
C GLU A 291 18.01 23.88 7.84
N LEU A 292 16.88 23.38 7.34
CA LEU A 292 16.71 22.92 5.96
C LEU A 292 16.37 24.13 5.07
N THR A 293 17.28 24.47 4.16
CA THR A 293 17.09 25.49 3.13
C THR A 293 16.75 24.82 1.80
N LEU A 294 15.57 25.11 1.27
CA LEU A 294 15.14 24.67 -0.06
C LEU A 294 15.57 25.70 -1.11
N ASP A 295 16.73 25.48 -1.72
CA ASP A 295 17.33 26.41 -2.69
C ASP A 295 16.64 26.31 -4.06
N HIS A 296 16.32 25.09 -4.47
CA HIS A 296 15.73 24.79 -5.78
C HIS A 296 14.88 23.52 -5.72
N LEU A 297 13.80 23.50 -6.50
CA LEU A 297 12.94 22.32 -6.70
C LEU A 297 12.47 22.31 -8.16
N ALA A 298 12.76 21.24 -8.87
CA ALA A 298 12.33 20.98 -10.23
C ALA A 298 11.79 19.57 -10.39
N THR A 299 10.94 19.39 -11.38
CA THR A 299 10.35 18.09 -11.74
C THR A 299 10.59 17.82 -13.21
N PHE A 300 10.80 16.56 -13.55
CA PHE A 300 10.92 16.12 -14.94
C PHE A 300 10.34 14.72 -15.09
N GLU A 301 9.67 14.48 -16.20
CA GLU A 301 9.11 13.17 -16.54
C GLU A 301 10.17 12.33 -17.24
N GLU A 302 10.40 11.12 -16.72
CA GLU A 302 11.13 10.07 -17.42
C GLU A 302 10.09 9.07 -17.95
N THR A 303 9.94 9.01 -19.27
CA THR A 303 9.13 7.96 -19.90
C THR A 303 9.92 6.65 -19.89
N LEU A 304 9.40 5.67 -19.17
CA LEU A 304 9.84 4.29 -19.23
C LEU A 304 8.89 3.52 -20.14
N ARG A 305 9.43 2.63 -20.98
CA ARG A 305 8.60 1.66 -21.69
C ARG A 305 8.46 0.42 -20.82
N ASP A 306 7.24 0.10 -20.41
CA ASP A 306 6.90 -1.23 -19.88
C ASP A 306 6.32 -2.07 -21.00
N GLU A 307 7.17 -2.82 -21.67
CA GLU A 307 6.70 -3.75 -22.69
C GLU A 307 6.08 -5.02 -22.05
N GLU A 308 6.25 -5.27 -20.74
CA GLU A 308 5.61 -6.39 -20.01
C GLU A 308 4.10 -6.16 -19.82
N TYR A 309 3.68 -4.90 -19.67
CA TYR A 309 2.27 -4.49 -19.55
C TYR A 309 1.71 -3.79 -20.81
N GLY A 310 2.49 -3.71 -21.88
CA GLY A 310 2.06 -3.17 -23.18
C GLY A 310 1.84 -1.65 -23.21
N GLY A 311 2.59 -0.88 -22.41
CA GLY A 311 2.42 0.57 -22.30
C GLY A 311 3.70 1.34 -21.96
N ALA A 312 3.78 2.59 -22.42
CA ALA A 312 4.74 3.54 -21.85
C ALA A 312 4.18 4.06 -20.52
N TYR A 313 4.97 4.00 -19.45
CA TYR A 313 4.65 4.64 -18.18
C TYR A 313 5.62 5.80 -17.95
N SER A 314 5.08 6.93 -17.53
CA SER A 314 5.88 8.06 -17.08
C SER A 314 6.12 7.92 -15.58
N LYS A 315 7.38 7.91 -15.16
CA LYS A 315 7.71 8.25 -13.76
C LYS A 315 8.08 9.72 -13.71
N THR A 316 7.72 10.40 -12.62
CA THR A 316 8.21 11.77 -12.41
C THR A 316 9.37 11.73 -11.43
N VAL A 317 10.47 12.36 -11.80
CA VAL A 317 11.59 12.58 -10.90
C VAL A 317 11.52 14.00 -10.38
N VAL A 318 11.60 14.13 -9.06
CA VAL A 318 11.72 15.41 -8.38
C VAL A 318 13.17 15.60 -7.96
N ALA A 319 13.78 16.68 -8.41
CA ALA A 319 15.12 17.10 -8.01
C ALA A 319 15.02 18.33 -7.12
N ALA A 320 15.68 18.26 -5.96
CA ALA A 320 15.75 19.35 -5.00
C ALA A 320 17.20 19.66 -4.64
N ARG A 321 17.49 20.92 -4.37
CA ARG A 321 18.74 21.34 -3.75
C ARG A 321 18.45 21.76 -2.30
N LEU A 322 18.96 20.97 -1.35
CA LEU A 322 18.78 21.18 0.09
C LEU A 322 20.13 21.48 0.73
N ASN A 323 20.26 22.62 1.42
CA ASN A 323 21.50 23.09 2.04
C ASN A 323 22.71 23.03 1.09
N GLY A 324 22.52 23.42 -0.17
CA GLY A 324 23.59 23.39 -1.16
C GLY A 324 23.89 22.02 -1.80
N TYR A 325 23.25 20.94 -1.38
CA TYR A 325 23.42 19.58 -1.94
C TYR A 325 22.24 19.17 -2.81
N ASP A 326 22.51 18.47 -3.91
CA ASP A 326 21.49 17.94 -4.80
C ASP A 326 20.94 16.60 -4.27
N TYR A 327 19.63 16.44 -4.39
CA TYR A 327 18.86 15.26 -4.04
C TYR A 327 17.85 14.97 -5.15
N GLN A 328 17.50 13.70 -5.34
CA GLN A 328 16.46 13.27 -6.28
C GLN A 328 15.57 12.22 -5.65
N GLN A 329 14.30 12.22 -6.04
CA GLN A 329 13.37 11.15 -5.72
C GLN A 329 12.46 10.82 -6.89
N THR A 330 12.09 9.54 -7.05
CA THR A 330 11.12 9.11 -8.06
C THR A 330 9.73 8.96 -7.45
N PHE A 331 8.74 9.57 -8.10
CA PHE A 331 7.32 9.31 -7.87
C PHE A 331 6.82 8.29 -8.89
N TRP A 332 6.28 7.20 -8.39
CA TRP A 332 5.64 6.16 -9.19
C TRP A 332 4.15 6.47 -9.31
N PHE A 333 3.68 6.68 -10.54
CA PHE A 333 2.26 6.79 -10.83
C PHE A 333 1.78 5.43 -11.33
N ASP A 334 0.71 4.89 -10.76
CA ASP A 334 0.04 3.72 -11.33
C ASP A 334 -0.71 4.16 -12.59
N PRO A 335 -0.26 3.75 -13.79
CA PRO A 335 -0.92 4.14 -15.03
C PRO A 335 -2.35 3.60 -15.15
N TYR A 336 -2.72 2.54 -14.42
CA TYR A 336 -4.08 2.00 -14.42
C TYR A 336 -5.07 2.88 -13.65
N ALA A 337 -4.62 3.62 -12.64
CA ALA A 337 -5.45 4.58 -11.93
C ALA A 337 -5.91 5.73 -12.84
N LEU A 338 -5.06 6.16 -13.78
CA LEU A 338 -5.37 7.21 -14.76
C LEU A 338 -6.33 6.76 -15.88
N GLN A 339 -6.34 5.47 -16.24
CA GLN A 339 -7.22 4.96 -17.29
C GLN A 339 -8.63 4.61 -16.80
N MET A 340 -8.78 4.24 -15.51
CA MET A 340 -10.06 3.78 -14.95
C MET A 340 -10.87 4.90 -14.26
N HIS A 341 -10.24 6.03 -13.92
CA HIS A 341 -10.89 7.15 -13.24
C HIS A 341 -10.74 8.43 -14.05
N THR A 342 -11.88 9.01 -14.44
CA THR A 342 -11.98 10.35 -15.01
C THR A 342 -11.31 11.36 -14.08
N ALA A 343 -10.12 11.84 -14.43
CA ALA A 343 -9.51 13.03 -13.85
C ALA A 343 -9.50 13.12 -12.32
N GLU A 344 -9.34 12.00 -11.60
CA GLU A 344 -8.87 12.07 -10.22
C GLU A 344 -7.39 12.44 -10.28
N ARG A 345 -7.18 13.75 -10.43
CA ARG A 345 -5.89 14.44 -10.30
C ARG A 345 -5.23 13.95 -9.02
N PHE A 346 -3.90 13.89 -9.02
CA PHE A 346 -3.09 13.71 -7.80
C PHE A 346 -3.74 14.49 -6.65
N THR A 347 -4.30 13.76 -5.70
CA THR A 347 -4.77 14.37 -4.46
C THR A 347 -3.66 14.13 -3.47
N LEU A 348 -3.28 15.15 -2.71
CA LEU A 348 -2.29 15.01 -1.63
C LEU A 348 -2.67 13.91 -0.62
N GLY A 349 -3.94 13.49 -0.59
CA GLY A 349 -4.42 12.32 0.14
C GLY A 349 -3.89 10.97 -0.35
N SER A 350 -3.18 10.90 -1.49
CA SER A 350 -2.45 9.71 -1.96
C SER A 350 -0.95 9.76 -1.67
N LEU A 351 -0.45 10.79 -0.98
CA LEU A 351 0.94 10.81 -0.52
C LEU A 351 1.12 9.73 0.56
N HIS A 352 2.02 8.78 0.30
CA HIS A 352 2.53 7.85 1.30
C HIS A 352 3.84 8.35 1.93
N GLY A 353 4.43 7.56 2.84
CA GLY A 353 5.70 7.91 3.47
C GLY A 353 6.89 7.93 2.51
N ARG A 354 6.80 7.33 1.30
CA ARG A 354 7.92 7.26 0.35
C ARG A 354 8.17 8.60 -0.35
N GLU A 355 7.17 9.47 -0.36
CA GLU A 355 7.10 10.71 -1.12
C GLU A 355 7.93 11.84 -0.50
N PHE A 356 8.42 11.64 0.73
CA PHE A 356 9.33 12.55 1.44
C PHE A 356 10.76 12.03 1.52
N GLN A 357 11.17 11.15 0.59
CA GLN A 357 12.51 10.59 0.52
C GLN A 357 13.61 11.66 0.52
N LEU A 358 13.39 12.81 -0.13
CA LEU A 358 14.35 13.93 -0.12
C LEU A 358 14.66 14.43 1.31
N VAL A 359 13.63 14.52 2.16
CA VAL A 359 13.79 14.96 3.56
C VAL A 359 14.54 13.89 4.36
N GLU A 360 14.20 12.63 4.13
CA GLU A 360 14.89 11.50 4.76
C GLU A 360 16.37 11.41 4.37
N ASP A 361 16.68 11.66 3.11
CA ASP A 361 18.06 11.66 2.62
C ASP A 361 18.89 12.80 3.21
N PHE A 362 18.26 13.96 3.39
CA PHE A 362 18.84 15.09 4.11
C PHE A 362 19.12 14.74 5.58
N LEU A 363 18.17 14.11 6.27
CA LEU A 363 18.34 13.67 7.67
C LEU A 363 19.45 12.63 7.80
N ALA A 364 19.54 11.67 6.87
CA ALA A 364 20.60 10.66 6.86
C ALA A 364 21.99 11.26 6.61
N ASP A 365 22.10 12.30 5.77
CA ASP A 365 23.36 13.02 5.53
C ASP A 365 23.84 13.79 6.76
N ARG A 366 22.92 14.18 7.64
CA ARG A 366 23.23 14.84 8.92
C ARG A 366 23.44 13.85 10.08
N GLU A 367 23.31 12.56 9.81
CA GLU A 367 23.28 11.51 10.84
C GLU A 367 22.24 11.78 11.92
N ASP A 368 21.15 12.48 11.57
CA ASP A 368 20.05 12.72 12.51
C ASP A 368 19.42 11.38 12.87
N ALA A 369 19.10 11.17 14.14
CA ALA A 369 18.44 9.95 14.61
C ALA A 369 16.93 9.95 14.33
N ARG A 370 16.34 11.14 14.11
CA ARG A 370 14.90 11.34 13.90
C ARG A 370 14.51 11.14 12.45
N ARG A 371 13.36 10.53 12.18
CA ARG A 371 12.82 10.30 10.83
C ARG A 371 11.45 10.93 10.70
N LEU A 372 11.09 11.34 9.50
CA LEU A 372 9.80 11.91 9.18
C LEU A 372 8.78 10.79 9.00
N TYR A 373 7.70 10.86 9.77
CA TYR A 373 6.58 9.94 9.69
C TYR A 373 5.33 10.69 9.22
N LEU A 374 4.56 10.02 8.37
CA LEU A 374 3.20 10.43 8.04
C LEU A 374 2.26 9.81 9.08
N VAL A 375 1.39 10.64 9.66
CA VAL A 375 0.35 10.21 10.61
C VAL A 375 -0.99 10.19 9.92
N GLU A 376 -1.57 9.00 9.81
CA GLU A 376 -2.85 8.80 9.15
C GLU A 376 -4.02 9.07 10.11
N ASP A 377 -5.03 9.82 9.65
CA ASP A 377 -6.28 10.00 10.39
C ASP A 377 -7.14 8.75 10.26
N LYS A 378 -6.85 7.73 11.07
CA LYS A 378 -7.56 6.44 11.07
C LYS A 378 -8.69 6.35 12.06
N ASN A 379 -9.15 7.46 12.65
CA ASN A 379 -10.30 7.41 13.54
C ASN A 379 -11.50 6.79 12.80
N GLY A 380 -11.78 5.54 13.16
CA GLY A 380 -12.55 4.62 12.35
C GLY A 380 -14.02 4.98 12.31
N HIS A 381 -14.40 5.89 11.43
CA HIS A 381 -15.67 5.95 10.72
C HIS A 381 -15.38 6.69 9.43
N ALA A 382 -15.61 6.05 8.29
CA ALA A 382 -15.20 6.55 6.99
C ALA A 382 -15.80 7.94 6.70
N LEU A 383 -14.94 8.95 6.77
CA LEU A 383 -14.97 10.06 5.84
C LEU A 383 -13.68 9.98 5.01
N PRO A 384 -13.75 9.59 3.74
CA PRO A 384 -12.64 9.74 2.80
C PRO A 384 -12.54 11.19 2.37
N THR A 385 -12.02 12.06 3.22
CA THR A 385 -11.46 13.29 2.70
C THR A 385 -10.27 13.59 3.58
N GLY A 386 -9.09 13.23 3.08
CA GLY A 386 -7.82 13.69 3.60
C GLY A 386 -7.75 15.21 3.48
N SER A 387 -8.48 15.92 4.35
CA SER A 387 -8.42 17.37 4.52
C SER A 387 -7.18 17.76 5.32
N ARG A 388 -6.55 16.82 6.03
CA ARG A 388 -5.37 17.08 6.87
C ARG A 388 -4.25 16.10 6.56
N LEU A 389 -3.04 16.65 6.39
CA LEU A 389 -1.78 15.91 6.27
C LEU A 389 -1.01 16.07 7.59
N GLY A 390 -0.87 14.98 8.35
CA GLY A 390 -0.14 14.96 9.61
C GLY A 390 1.30 14.46 9.44
N LEU A 391 2.28 15.24 9.84
CA LEU A 391 3.71 14.90 9.76
C LEU A 391 4.33 15.03 11.16
N ILE A 392 5.27 14.15 11.50
CA ILE A 392 5.99 14.22 12.77
C ILE A 392 7.42 13.68 12.62
N LEU A 393 8.39 14.33 13.28
CA LEU A 393 9.76 13.83 13.40
C LEU A 393 9.90 13.04 14.70
N LEU A 394 10.38 11.79 14.60
CA LEU A 394 10.54 10.91 15.75
C LEU A 394 11.85 10.12 15.64
N ASP A 395 12.55 9.94 16.76
CA ASP A 395 13.58 8.89 16.85
C ASP A 395 12.94 7.49 16.94
N SER A 396 13.76 6.44 16.94
CA SER A 396 13.26 5.06 17.00
C SER A 396 12.48 4.74 18.30
N THR A 397 12.88 5.30 19.45
CA THR A 397 12.19 5.08 20.73
C THR A 397 10.85 5.78 20.73
N GLN A 398 10.80 7.01 20.23
CA GLN A 398 9.60 7.82 20.09
C GLN A 398 8.62 7.22 19.08
N ALA A 399 9.10 6.74 17.94
CA ALA A 399 8.29 6.08 16.92
C ALA A 399 7.64 4.78 17.43
N GLU A 400 8.38 3.96 18.18
CA GLU A 400 7.81 2.76 18.80
C GLU A 400 6.75 3.10 19.85
N ALA A 401 6.95 4.16 20.64
CA ALA A 401 5.94 4.64 21.57
C ALA A 401 4.66 5.08 20.87
N PHE A 402 4.78 5.75 19.72
CA PHE A 402 3.64 6.19 18.91
C PHE A 402 2.87 5.01 18.31
N LYS A 403 3.57 4.00 17.79
CA LYS A 403 2.97 2.79 17.17
C LYS A 403 2.25 1.87 18.16
N ARG A 404 2.48 1.98 19.47
CA ARG A 404 1.88 1.08 20.48
C ARG A 404 0.35 1.13 20.51
N PHE A 405 -0.24 2.28 20.23
CA PHE A 405 -1.70 2.44 20.25
C PHE A 405 -2.33 2.08 18.92
N ASP A 406 -1.67 2.42 17.82
CA ASP A 406 -2.06 2.01 16.48
C ASP A 406 -0.78 1.73 15.65
N PRO A 407 -0.44 0.44 15.42
CA PRO A 407 0.71 0.05 14.63
C PRO A 407 0.69 0.57 13.18
N HIS A 408 -0.49 0.97 12.70
CA HIS A 408 -0.71 1.49 11.37
C HIS A 408 -0.89 3.01 11.34
N ALA A 409 -0.81 3.70 12.48
CA ALA A 409 -0.93 5.16 12.53
C ALA A 409 0.27 5.87 11.90
N LEU A 410 1.44 5.23 11.89
CA LEU A 410 2.64 5.78 11.25
C LEU A 410 2.96 4.99 9.98
N THR A 411 3.09 5.70 8.87
CA THR A 411 3.77 5.16 7.69
C THR A 411 5.15 5.77 7.58
N GLN A 412 6.15 4.91 7.37
CA GLN A 412 7.54 5.29 7.16
C GLN A 412 7.92 5.04 5.70
N PRO A 413 8.81 5.87 5.12
CA PRO A 413 9.53 5.52 3.91
C PRO A 413 10.21 4.13 4.01
N GLU A 414 10.38 3.44 2.88
CA GLU A 414 10.94 2.08 2.84
C GLU A 414 12.40 1.98 3.31
N GLY A 415 12.78 0.82 3.86
CA GLY A 415 14.17 0.54 4.24
C GLY A 415 14.47 0.87 5.71
N SER A 416 15.46 0.16 6.28
CA SER A 416 15.81 0.35 7.69
C SER A 416 16.59 1.64 7.92
N LEU A 417 16.43 2.25 9.10
CA LEU A 417 17.22 3.39 9.56
C LEU A 417 18.73 3.13 9.42
N GLN A 418 19.16 1.94 9.84
CA GLN A 418 20.55 1.50 9.76
C GLN A 418 21.06 1.51 8.32
N GLN A 419 20.25 1.01 7.38
CA GLN A 419 20.63 0.99 5.97
C GLN A 419 20.71 2.41 5.38
N ARG A 420 19.74 3.27 5.68
CA ARG A 420 19.75 4.67 5.21
C ARG A 420 20.99 5.42 5.71
N ASN A 421 21.37 5.21 6.96
CA ASN A 421 22.57 5.83 7.53
C ASN A 421 23.86 5.24 6.94
N ALA A 422 23.90 3.92 6.71
CA ALA A 422 25.05 3.26 6.09
C ALA A 422 25.30 3.72 4.65
N PHE A 423 24.24 4.13 3.93
CA PHE A 423 24.31 4.63 2.55
C PHE A 423 23.91 6.10 2.43
N ASN A 424 24.24 6.91 3.43
CA ASN A 424 24.21 8.37 3.30
C ASN A 424 25.30 8.85 2.30
N ARG A 425 25.40 10.16 2.08
CA ARG A 425 26.38 10.77 1.15
C ARG A 425 27.81 10.33 1.42
N GLN A 426 28.21 10.21 2.69
CA GLN A 426 29.54 9.75 3.07
C GLN A 426 29.69 8.24 2.85
N GLY A 427 28.69 7.44 3.19
CA GLY A 427 28.69 5.99 2.98
C GLY A 427 28.82 5.61 1.50
N VAL A 428 28.01 6.24 0.62
CA VAL A 428 28.13 6.00 -0.83
C VAL A 428 29.51 6.43 -1.35
N ARG A 429 30.05 7.56 -0.88
CA ARG A 429 31.41 7.99 -1.22
C ARG A 429 32.46 6.96 -0.79
N GLN A 430 32.34 6.39 0.40
CA GLN A 430 33.24 5.34 0.89
C GLN A 430 33.19 4.11 -0.02
N VAL A 431 32.01 3.69 -0.47
CA VAL A 431 31.85 2.60 -1.44
C VAL A 431 32.56 2.92 -2.76
N VAL A 432 32.39 4.15 -3.28
CA VAL A 432 33.09 4.59 -4.51
C VAL A 432 34.61 4.56 -4.31
N THR A 433 35.12 5.12 -3.21
CA THR A 433 36.55 5.11 -2.88
C THR A 433 37.10 3.69 -2.70
N GLU A 434 36.33 2.80 -2.10
CA GLU A 434 36.68 1.39 -1.96
C GLU A 434 36.77 0.72 -3.34
N CYS A 435 35.78 0.95 -4.22
CA CYS A 435 35.79 0.45 -5.59
C CYS A 435 37.00 0.96 -6.39
N GLN A 436 37.40 2.21 -6.18
CA GLN A 436 38.63 2.77 -6.75
C GLN A 436 39.88 2.06 -6.22
N ARG A 437 39.95 1.85 -4.90
CA ARG A 437 41.09 1.21 -4.22
C ARG A 437 41.31 -0.23 -4.67
N ILE A 438 40.23 -0.99 -4.91
CA ILE A 438 40.34 -2.37 -5.42
C ILE A 438 40.48 -2.45 -6.95
N GLY A 439 40.55 -1.29 -7.64
CA GLY A 439 40.72 -1.22 -9.09
C GLY A 439 39.47 -1.61 -9.89
N LEU A 440 38.27 -1.49 -9.31
CA LEU A 440 37.01 -1.76 -9.99
C LEU A 440 36.59 -0.58 -10.89
N VAL A 441 36.97 0.64 -10.54
CA VAL A 441 36.70 1.85 -11.32
C VAL A 441 37.92 2.77 -11.23
N PRO A 442 38.27 3.53 -12.28
CA PRO A 442 39.32 4.55 -12.17
C PRO A 442 38.94 5.64 -11.15
N ALA A 443 39.92 6.49 -10.80
CA ALA A 443 39.63 7.70 -10.04
C ALA A 443 38.60 8.55 -10.78
N LEU A 444 37.51 8.88 -10.10
CA LEU A 444 36.39 9.66 -10.62
C LEU A 444 36.50 11.11 -10.13
N PRO A 445 36.18 12.10 -10.98
CA PRO A 445 36.08 13.49 -10.54
C PRO A 445 34.95 13.67 -9.53
N GLU A 446 35.10 14.66 -8.66
CA GLU A 446 34.14 14.95 -7.58
C GLU A 446 32.70 15.14 -8.06
N ALA A 447 32.52 15.78 -9.22
CA ALA A 447 31.20 15.96 -9.85
C ALA A 447 30.53 14.62 -10.20
N GLU A 448 31.30 13.63 -10.65
CA GLU A 448 30.77 12.30 -11.00
C GLU A 448 30.42 11.50 -9.75
N ILE A 449 31.25 11.59 -8.70
CA ILE A 449 30.94 11.00 -7.38
C ILE A 449 29.63 11.58 -6.83
N ASN A 450 29.44 12.90 -6.90
CA ASN A 450 28.19 13.52 -6.47
C ASN A 450 26.99 13.07 -7.32
N GLY A 451 27.17 12.90 -8.63
CA GLY A 451 26.13 12.34 -9.50
C GLY A 451 25.76 10.89 -9.14
N ILE A 452 26.74 10.05 -8.80
CA ILE A 452 26.51 8.68 -8.32
C ILE A 452 25.71 8.68 -7.01
N ILE A 453 26.08 9.55 -6.06
CA ILE A 453 25.38 9.66 -4.77
C ILE A 453 23.90 10.00 -4.98
N VAL A 454 23.59 10.93 -5.87
CA VAL A 454 22.22 11.33 -6.18
C VAL A 454 21.43 10.18 -6.82
N ARG A 455 21.98 9.53 -7.86
CA ARG A 455 21.26 8.45 -8.58
C ARG A 455 21.09 7.19 -7.74
N ALA A 456 22.11 6.81 -6.96
CA ALA A 456 22.08 5.62 -6.13
C ALA A 456 21.03 5.70 -5.01
N ARG A 457 20.60 6.89 -4.61
CA ARG A 457 19.62 7.11 -3.53
C ARG A 457 18.22 7.47 -4.03
N ARG A 458 18.07 7.74 -5.34
CA ARG A 458 16.85 8.25 -5.96
C ARG A 458 15.56 7.49 -5.64
N ASP A 459 15.58 6.16 -5.59
CA ASP A 459 14.34 5.38 -5.37
C ASP A 459 14.20 4.86 -3.94
N GLY A 460 14.77 5.57 -2.96
CA GLY A 460 14.57 5.38 -1.52
C GLY A 460 15.27 4.18 -0.87
N TYR A 461 15.59 3.15 -1.64
CA TYR A 461 16.43 2.03 -1.21
C TYR A 461 17.83 2.14 -1.81
N CYS A 462 18.84 2.42 -0.97
CA CYS A 462 20.25 2.41 -1.38
C CYS A 462 21.00 1.24 -0.74
N SER A 463 21.81 0.55 -1.54
CA SER A 463 22.57 -0.64 -1.16
C SER A 463 23.87 -0.69 -1.94
N TYR A 464 24.78 -1.59 -1.55
CA TYR A 464 26.09 -1.69 -2.20
C TYR A 464 25.98 -2.04 -3.68
N ASP A 465 25.15 -3.02 -4.03
CA ASP A 465 24.85 -3.42 -5.40
C ASP A 465 24.24 -2.28 -6.23
N ARG A 466 23.41 -1.44 -5.61
CA ARG A 466 22.87 -0.25 -6.28
C ARG A 466 23.94 0.80 -6.56
N VAL A 467 24.85 1.05 -5.61
CA VAL A 467 26.00 1.93 -5.85
C VAL A 467 26.87 1.37 -6.98
N LEU A 468 27.11 0.06 -7.01
CA LEU A 468 27.83 -0.58 -8.11
C LEU A 468 27.13 -0.40 -9.47
N GLY A 469 25.80 -0.48 -9.50
CA GLY A 469 25.00 -0.25 -10.70
C GLY A 469 25.16 1.16 -11.29
N GLU A 470 25.42 2.15 -10.44
CA GLU A 470 25.63 3.54 -10.84
C GLU A 470 27.06 3.87 -11.25
N LEU A 471 28.02 2.97 -10.99
CA LEU A 471 29.42 3.15 -11.38
C LEU A 471 29.63 2.90 -12.88
N PRO A 472 30.36 3.78 -13.58
CA PRO A 472 30.55 3.69 -15.02
C PRO A 472 31.30 2.41 -15.42
N GLY A 473 30.63 1.54 -16.19
CA GLY A 473 31.25 0.35 -16.76
C GLY A 473 31.60 -0.74 -15.74
N VAL A 474 30.96 -0.74 -14.57
CA VAL A 474 31.17 -1.75 -13.53
C VAL A 474 30.15 -2.90 -13.65
N VAL A 475 28.86 -2.57 -13.74
CA VAL A 475 27.77 -3.55 -13.84
C VAL A 475 27.26 -3.67 -15.27
N ALA A 476 27.16 -4.90 -15.77
CA ALA A 476 26.46 -5.22 -17.00
C ALA A 476 25.02 -5.59 -16.66
N ASP A 477 24.11 -4.67 -16.93
CA ASP A 477 22.68 -4.93 -16.81
C ASP A 477 22.18 -5.65 -18.06
N LEU A 478 21.87 -6.95 -17.92
CA LEU A 478 21.37 -7.78 -19.00
C LEU A 478 19.84 -7.93 -18.97
N ASP A 479 19.14 -7.04 -18.28
CA ASP A 479 17.68 -7.03 -18.25
C ASP A 479 17.16 -6.57 -19.62
N VAL A 480 17.00 -7.55 -20.51
CA VAL A 480 16.44 -7.35 -21.85
C VAL A 480 15.10 -8.05 -21.86
N HIS A 481 14.03 -7.28 -21.63
CA HIS A 481 12.66 -7.74 -21.78
C HIS A 481 12.20 -7.43 -23.19
N LEU A 482 12.46 -8.36 -24.12
CA LEU A 482 11.85 -8.31 -25.45
C LEU A 482 10.92 -9.51 -25.62
N PRO A 483 9.67 -9.31 -26.06
CA PRO A 483 8.83 -10.38 -26.56
C PRO A 483 9.61 -11.19 -27.61
N VAL A 484 9.43 -12.51 -27.63
CA VAL A 484 10.19 -13.38 -28.56
C VAL A 484 9.91 -12.97 -30.01
N GLU A 485 8.70 -12.53 -30.30
CA GLU A 485 8.27 -12.04 -31.60
C GLU A 485 9.06 -10.79 -32.03
N GLU A 486 9.16 -9.78 -31.17
CA GLU A 486 9.93 -8.56 -31.46
C GLU A 486 11.45 -8.82 -31.52
N ALA A 487 11.96 -9.71 -30.65
CA ALA A 487 13.34 -10.15 -30.70
C ALA A 487 13.69 -10.90 -32.00
N LEU A 488 12.69 -11.51 -32.66
CA LEU A 488 12.81 -12.17 -33.96
C LEU A 488 12.66 -11.20 -35.14
N GLU A 489 12.01 -10.04 -34.95
CA GLU A 489 11.89 -8.98 -35.96
C GLU A 489 13.14 -8.10 -36.04
N LEU A 490 13.89 -7.97 -34.94
CA LEU A 490 15.22 -7.37 -34.97
C LEU A 490 16.16 -8.22 -35.85
N PRO A 491 17.12 -7.59 -36.57
CA PRO A 491 18.18 -8.31 -37.28
C PRO A 491 18.72 -9.48 -36.44
N PRO A 492 18.75 -10.71 -36.99
CA PRO A 492 19.12 -11.90 -36.23
C PRO A 492 20.42 -11.70 -35.44
N GLY A 493 20.30 -11.73 -34.11
CA GLY A 493 21.41 -11.59 -33.18
C GLY A 493 21.71 -10.17 -32.68
N GLN A 494 20.92 -9.14 -32.97
CA GLN A 494 21.14 -7.79 -32.42
C GLN A 494 21.04 -7.74 -30.89
N VAL A 495 20.04 -8.42 -30.30
CA VAL A 495 19.88 -8.55 -28.84
C VAL A 495 21.12 -9.20 -28.22
N TYR A 496 21.55 -10.32 -28.81
CA TYR A 496 22.72 -11.05 -28.37
C TYR A 496 24.02 -10.23 -28.49
N ARG A 497 24.19 -9.48 -29.59
CA ARG A 497 25.33 -8.55 -29.75
C ARG A 497 25.31 -7.46 -28.69
N THR A 498 24.14 -6.92 -28.36
CA THR A 498 23.99 -5.91 -27.30
C THR A 498 24.42 -6.45 -25.94
N VAL A 499 24.04 -7.70 -25.62
CA VAL A 499 24.48 -8.40 -24.41
C VAL A 499 26.00 -8.59 -24.40
N LEU A 500 26.58 -9.07 -25.50
CA LEU A 500 28.03 -9.25 -25.61
C LEU A 500 28.79 -7.94 -25.48
N GLU A 501 28.25 -6.84 -26.03
CA GLU A 501 28.88 -5.52 -25.95
C GLU A 501 28.82 -4.94 -24.54
N LYS A 502 27.71 -5.13 -23.82
CA LYS A 502 27.62 -4.77 -22.40
C LYS A 502 28.66 -5.54 -21.57
N LEU A 503 28.78 -6.85 -21.79
CA LEU A 503 29.76 -7.69 -21.10
C LEU A 503 31.20 -7.28 -21.45
N ARG A 504 31.52 -7.15 -22.75
CA ARG A 504 32.80 -6.64 -23.25
C ARG A 504 33.20 -5.34 -22.55
N LYS A 505 32.28 -4.38 -22.45
CA LYS A 505 32.52 -3.09 -21.81
C LYS A 505 32.92 -3.26 -20.33
N VAL A 506 32.17 -4.03 -19.55
CA VAL A 506 32.47 -4.19 -18.11
C VAL A 506 33.70 -5.04 -17.82
N SER A 507 34.11 -5.88 -18.77
CA SER A 507 35.38 -6.62 -18.67
C SER A 507 36.63 -5.77 -18.88
N ARG A 508 36.47 -4.50 -19.31
CA ARG A 508 37.57 -3.57 -19.58
C ARG A 508 38.59 -4.15 -20.59
N GLY A 509 38.10 -4.85 -21.60
CA GLY A 509 38.91 -5.45 -22.66
C GLY A 509 39.45 -6.86 -22.37
N ALA A 510 39.17 -7.43 -21.20
CA ALA A 510 39.50 -8.82 -20.90
C ALA A 510 38.70 -9.81 -21.76
N PHE A 511 37.45 -9.46 -22.09
CA PHE A 511 36.60 -10.19 -23.02
C PHE A 511 36.42 -9.40 -24.32
N ASP A 512 36.84 -9.95 -25.46
CA ASP A 512 36.71 -9.35 -26.78
C ASP A 512 36.16 -10.35 -27.81
N PRO A 513 34.83 -10.54 -27.89
CA PRO A 513 34.23 -11.53 -28.77
C PRO A 513 34.34 -11.14 -30.24
N GLN A 514 34.68 -12.11 -31.07
CA GLN A 514 34.72 -12.01 -32.53
C GLN A 514 33.67 -12.94 -33.14
N LYS A 515 33.08 -12.57 -34.28
CA LYS A 515 32.11 -13.38 -35.02
C LYS A 515 30.93 -13.88 -34.16
N PRO A 516 30.21 -13.01 -33.43
CA PRO A 516 29.06 -13.42 -32.66
C PRO A 516 27.90 -13.84 -33.57
N PHE A 517 27.24 -14.95 -33.23
CA PHE A 517 26.07 -15.46 -33.95
C PHE A 517 24.97 -15.92 -32.98
N LEU A 518 23.72 -15.82 -33.42
CA LEU A 518 22.54 -16.34 -32.76
C LEU A 518 21.60 -16.90 -33.85
N GLU A 519 21.32 -18.20 -33.80
CA GLU A 519 20.55 -18.93 -34.80
C GLU A 519 19.37 -19.64 -34.12
N LYS A 520 18.15 -19.41 -34.63
CA LYS A 520 16.97 -20.14 -34.15
C LYS A 520 17.07 -21.61 -34.57
N ILE A 521 16.88 -22.52 -33.61
CA ILE A 521 16.77 -23.95 -33.87
C ILE A 521 15.30 -24.27 -34.16
N PRO A 522 14.95 -24.87 -35.31
CA PRO A 522 13.58 -25.30 -35.59
C PRO A 522 13.07 -26.25 -34.49
N GLY A 523 11.93 -25.92 -33.88
CA GLY A 523 11.29 -26.70 -32.82
C GLY A 523 9.87 -27.12 -33.20
N ARG A 524 9.29 -28.08 -32.46
CA ARG A 524 7.89 -28.48 -32.66
C ARG A 524 6.93 -27.46 -32.04
N GLN A 525 5.71 -27.38 -32.55
CA GLN A 525 4.68 -26.52 -32.00
C GLN A 525 4.39 -26.92 -30.53
N GLY A 526 4.51 -25.97 -29.60
CA GLY A 526 4.34 -26.20 -28.15
C GLY A 526 5.63 -26.47 -27.38
N GLU A 527 6.79 -26.57 -28.03
CA GLU A 527 8.10 -26.63 -27.35
C GLU A 527 8.69 -25.21 -27.14
N PRO A 528 9.51 -25.00 -26.10
CA PRO A 528 10.26 -23.76 -25.91
C PRO A 528 11.11 -23.45 -27.15
N VAL A 529 11.16 -22.17 -27.55
CA VAL A 529 11.99 -21.74 -28.67
C VAL A 529 13.46 -21.88 -28.27
N LYS A 530 14.25 -22.59 -29.08
CA LYS A 530 15.67 -22.79 -28.82
C LYS A 530 16.53 -21.94 -29.76
N PHE A 531 17.60 -21.38 -29.24
CA PHE A 531 18.59 -20.63 -30.02
C PHE A 531 19.96 -21.23 -29.82
N ARG A 532 20.69 -21.49 -30.92
CA ARG A 532 22.12 -21.74 -30.88
C ARG A 532 22.83 -20.40 -30.87
N PHE A 533 23.72 -20.18 -29.90
CA PHE A 533 24.56 -18.98 -29.88
C PHE A 533 26.03 -19.38 -29.99
N GLY A 534 26.87 -18.42 -30.35
CA GLY A 534 28.30 -18.57 -30.18
C GLY A 534 29.10 -17.35 -30.59
N PHE A 535 30.38 -17.40 -30.27
CA PHE A 535 31.39 -16.39 -30.57
C PHE A 535 32.76 -17.06 -30.64
N SER A 536 33.73 -16.37 -31.21
CA SER A 536 35.14 -16.74 -31.17
C SER A 536 35.92 -15.76 -30.30
N CYS A 537 36.93 -16.25 -29.59
CA CYS A 537 37.84 -15.42 -28.82
C CYS A 537 39.26 -16.00 -28.95
N ARG A 538 40.22 -15.18 -29.39
CA ARG A 538 41.61 -15.60 -29.69
C ARG A 538 41.72 -16.94 -30.44
N ASN A 539 41.01 -17.06 -31.57
CA ASN A 539 40.99 -18.25 -32.46
C ASN A 539 40.32 -19.53 -31.90
N LYS A 540 39.72 -19.49 -30.70
CA LYS A 540 38.85 -20.57 -30.21
C LYS A 540 37.39 -20.19 -30.35
N SER A 541 36.54 -21.16 -30.66
CA SER A 541 35.08 -20.96 -30.80
C SER A 541 34.34 -21.52 -29.59
N TYR A 542 33.38 -20.75 -29.09
CA TYR A 542 32.52 -21.08 -27.97
C TYR A 542 31.07 -21.00 -28.44
N SER A 543 30.26 -21.99 -28.08
CA SER A 543 28.86 -22.04 -28.49
C SER A 543 28.00 -22.80 -27.49
N GLY A 544 26.69 -22.58 -27.53
CA GLY A 544 25.74 -23.24 -26.65
C GLY A 544 24.30 -23.11 -27.17
N ILE A 545 23.36 -23.60 -26.37
CA ILE A 545 21.93 -23.56 -26.67
C ILE A 545 21.20 -22.80 -25.56
N LEU A 546 20.43 -21.77 -25.92
CA LEU A 546 19.49 -21.04 -25.07
C LEU A 546 18.07 -21.57 -25.30
N GLU A 547 17.28 -21.66 -24.23
CA GLU A 547 15.86 -22.04 -24.29
C GLU A 547 15.03 -20.85 -23.82
N ALA A 548 14.03 -20.45 -24.61
CA ALA A 548 13.10 -19.36 -24.34
C ALA A 548 11.68 -19.93 -24.25
N ALA A 549 11.06 -19.84 -23.06
CA ALA A 549 9.72 -20.37 -22.84
C ALA A 549 8.63 -19.50 -23.51
N SER A 550 8.71 -18.18 -23.34
CA SER A 550 7.79 -17.17 -23.91
C SER A 550 8.42 -15.77 -24.06
N GLN A 551 9.51 -15.51 -23.32
CA GLN A 551 10.36 -14.31 -23.42
C GLN A 551 11.82 -14.76 -23.41
N LEU A 552 12.70 -14.00 -24.08
CA LEU A 552 14.15 -14.18 -23.97
C LEU A 552 14.64 -13.60 -22.63
N ARG A 553 14.41 -14.33 -21.52
CA ARG A 553 14.92 -13.92 -20.19
C ARG A 553 16.31 -14.49 -19.94
N TYR A 554 17.29 -13.61 -19.73
CA TYR A 554 18.61 -13.98 -19.23
C TYR A 554 18.55 -14.24 -17.72
N SER A 555 18.07 -15.40 -17.28
CA SER A 555 17.97 -15.71 -15.84
C SER A 555 19.35 -15.80 -15.15
N PRO A 556 19.52 -15.25 -13.93
CA PRO A 556 20.79 -15.30 -13.17
C PRO A 556 21.30 -16.71 -12.85
N SER A 557 20.41 -17.70 -12.74
CA SER A 557 20.73 -19.06 -12.31
C SER A 557 21.02 -20.05 -13.45
N GLY A 558 21.05 -19.59 -14.71
CA GLY A 558 21.25 -20.47 -15.87
C GLY A 558 21.76 -19.78 -17.13
N ASN A 559 22.49 -18.66 -17.00
CA ASN A 559 22.95 -17.91 -18.17
C ASN A 559 24.15 -18.59 -18.87
N ARG A 560 23.85 -19.59 -19.70
CA ARG A 560 24.81 -20.33 -20.53
C ARG A 560 25.73 -19.42 -21.38
N VAL A 561 25.29 -18.20 -21.72
CA VAL A 561 26.16 -17.23 -22.41
C VAL A 561 27.31 -16.81 -21.50
N VAL A 562 27.01 -16.43 -20.25
CA VAL A 562 28.03 -16.02 -19.28
C VAL A 562 28.94 -17.18 -18.90
N GLU A 563 28.41 -18.41 -18.81
CA GLU A 563 29.23 -19.62 -18.62
C GLU A 563 30.23 -19.84 -19.77
N ALA A 564 29.76 -19.75 -21.02
CA ALA A 564 30.63 -19.88 -22.19
C ALA A 564 31.71 -18.79 -22.24
N ILE A 565 31.36 -17.56 -21.82
CA ILE A 565 32.31 -16.45 -21.72
C ILE A 565 33.35 -16.70 -20.62
N ASN A 566 32.93 -17.16 -19.45
CA ASN A 566 33.83 -17.51 -18.36
C ASN A 566 34.77 -18.65 -18.75
N GLN A 567 34.29 -19.63 -19.52
CA GLN A 567 35.16 -20.67 -20.10
C GLN A 567 36.17 -20.06 -21.10
N ALA A 568 35.74 -19.13 -21.95
CA ALA A 568 36.63 -18.45 -22.89
C ALA A 568 37.73 -17.64 -22.20
N LEU A 569 37.40 -16.98 -21.09
CA LEU A 569 38.35 -16.23 -20.27
C LEU A 569 39.36 -17.16 -19.58
N ALA A 570 38.89 -18.27 -19.01
CA ALA A 570 39.73 -19.28 -18.36
C ALA A 570 40.71 -19.92 -19.35
N ASP A 571 40.24 -20.30 -20.54
CA ASP A 571 41.06 -20.85 -21.63
C ASP A 571 42.18 -19.91 -22.11
N GLN A 572 42.02 -18.61 -21.86
CA GLN A 572 42.98 -17.57 -22.23
C GLN A 572 43.92 -17.19 -21.08
N GLY A 573 43.77 -17.83 -19.91
CA GLY A 573 44.55 -17.49 -18.72
C GLY A 573 44.25 -16.09 -18.19
N THR A 574 43.03 -15.58 -18.42
CA THR A 574 42.64 -14.25 -17.94
C THR A 574 42.42 -14.28 -16.44
N ASP A 575 43.02 -13.35 -15.68
CA ASP A 575 42.75 -13.17 -14.25
C ASP A 575 41.43 -12.44 -14.04
N GLY A 576 40.33 -13.15 -14.24
CA GLY A 576 39.00 -12.67 -13.89
C GLY A 576 37.88 -13.43 -14.56
N ARG A 577 36.67 -13.27 -14.01
CA ARG A 577 35.44 -13.87 -14.52
C ARG A 577 34.24 -13.00 -14.20
N TYR A 578 33.13 -13.27 -14.87
CA TYR A 578 31.85 -12.65 -14.56
C TYR A 578 31.16 -13.35 -13.39
N HIS A 579 30.60 -12.54 -12.50
CA HIS A 579 29.83 -12.95 -11.33
C HIS A 579 28.44 -12.30 -11.39
N SER A 580 27.40 -13.07 -11.09
CA SER A 580 26.05 -12.52 -10.93
C SER A 580 25.94 -11.73 -9.63
N LEU A 581 25.15 -10.66 -9.68
CA LEU A 581 24.67 -9.97 -8.48
C LEU A 581 23.47 -10.69 -7.90
N ARG A 582 23.19 -10.42 -6.62
CA ARG A 582 22.06 -11.02 -5.87
C ARG A 582 20.69 -10.75 -6.50
N TYR A 583 20.49 -9.56 -7.06
CA TYR A 583 19.22 -9.13 -7.65
C TYR A 583 19.36 -8.95 -9.15
N GLY A 584 18.40 -9.47 -9.91
CA GLY A 584 18.30 -9.26 -11.35
C GLY A 584 19.41 -9.92 -12.19
N PRO A 585 19.34 -9.79 -13.52
CA PRO A 585 20.33 -10.29 -14.47
C PRO A 585 21.54 -9.36 -14.59
N HIS A 586 22.09 -8.92 -13.47
CA HIS A 586 23.22 -8.00 -13.41
C HIS A 586 24.53 -8.75 -13.16
N PHE A 587 25.59 -8.40 -13.90
CA PHE A 587 26.88 -9.08 -13.84
C PHE A 587 28.05 -8.12 -13.61
N LEU A 588 29.02 -8.55 -12.80
CA LEU A 588 30.29 -7.88 -12.55
C LEU A 588 31.44 -8.70 -13.14
N PHE A 589 32.40 -8.08 -13.83
CA PHE A 589 33.68 -8.72 -14.14
C PHE A 589 34.70 -8.41 -13.04
N LEU A 590 35.19 -9.44 -12.35
CA LEU A 590 36.09 -9.31 -11.21
C LEU A 590 37.34 -10.17 -11.42
N THR A 591 38.51 -9.62 -11.07
CA THR A 591 39.72 -10.43 -10.87
C THR A 591 39.54 -11.34 -9.65
N LYS A 592 40.40 -12.34 -9.48
CA LYS A 592 40.33 -13.22 -8.31
C LYS A 592 40.43 -12.43 -7.00
N ALA A 593 41.37 -11.50 -6.91
CA ALA A 593 41.57 -10.66 -5.73
C ALA A 593 40.38 -9.74 -5.44
N GLN A 594 39.78 -9.14 -6.48
CA GLN A 594 38.59 -8.30 -6.34
C GLN A 594 37.40 -9.09 -5.81
N HIS A 595 37.16 -10.28 -6.36
CA HIS A 595 36.07 -11.15 -5.92
C HIS A 595 36.28 -11.65 -4.49
N GLU A 596 37.50 -12.08 -4.12
CA GLU A 596 37.81 -12.48 -2.75
C GLU A 596 37.57 -11.34 -1.76
N TYR A 597 38.02 -10.13 -2.10
CA TYR A 597 37.78 -8.94 -1.30
C TYR A 597 36.28 -8.67 -1.11
N LEU A 598 35.51 -8.58 -2.20
CA LEU A 598 34.06 -8.32 -2.12
C LEU A 598 33.30 -9.44 -1.40
N LYS A 599 33.73 -10.70 -1.54
CA LYS A 599 33.09 -11.82 -0.84
C LYS A 599 33.31 -11.77 0.67
N ILE A 600 34.46 -11.28 1.12
CA ILE A 600 34.79 -11.14 2.55
C ILE A 600 34.09 -9.92 3.15
N HIS A 601 34.15 -8.78 2.46
CA HIS A 601 33.70 -7.50 3.02
C HIS A 601 32.24 -7.16 2.70
N HIS A 602 31.71 -7.66 1.57
CA HIS A 602 30.37 -7.37 1.07
C HIS A 602 29.66 -8.63 0.53
N PRO A 603 29.51 -9.71 1.34
CA PRO A 603 28.92 -10.96 0.88
C PRO A 603 27.49 -10.80 0.34
N GLN A 604 26.75 -9.79 0.78
CA GLN A 604 25.39 -9.48 0.34
C GLN A 604 25.26 -9.12 -1.15
N VAL A 605 26.36 -8.81 -1.82
CA VAL A 605 26.41 -8.48 -3.26
C VAL A 605 26.15 -9.70 -4.13
N PHE A 606 26.47 -10.90 -3.62
CA PHE A 606 26.38 -12.14 -4.38
C PHE A 606 25.18 -13.01 -3.93
N PRO A 607 24.66 -13.90 -4.80
CA PRO A 607 23.57 -14.83 -4.49
C PRO A 607 23.83 -15.82 -3.36
#